data_AF-A0A350UFQ6-F1
#
_entry.id   AF-A0A350UFQ6-F1
#
_cell.length_a   1.000
_cell.length_b   1.000
_cell.length_c   1.000
_cell.angle_alpha   90.00
_cell.angle_beta   90.00
_cell.angle_gamma   90.00
#
_symmetry.space_group_name_H-M   'P 1'
#
loop_
_entity.id
_entity.type
_entity.pdbx_description
1 polymer ?
#
loop_
_entity_poly.entity_id
_entity_poly.type
_entity_poly.pdbx_seq_one_letter_code
_entity_poly.pdbx_strand_id
1 'polypeptide(L)'
;RSSDLWLANAGARFLMPALLFAGVAMAAAAPRWAAVAVVTLHAVLSWPAMVDKYANAGAWRLREWPWAVVTGQVAKEDYLREQLWDYRTAEMVRQQVPPDDHLLDLYSLPSAYSGVAGVGSLPSVPFDQMADTLALAAAPRPESLDRQTCRFPLVFLRAVRWRLLDDFPLRWSIQEATFHYGQHERPVSRSWLLKAAPAPQDAPRAVDGNLATAWHTWTSAPEGSFYEVRFARPQPLDSVQAVMPNLRGGRLKVAVEGQNLDGDWIRLDGQQDVETLTTRPLRREAIALVHHHGLKWIVAPDREQGHGRIGRAMAMAPEAWGLVEVARVEGARLFRLRD
;
A
#
# COMPACT_ATOMS: atom_id res chain seq x y z
N ARG A 1 -1.56 -25.24 -0.83
CA ARG A 1 -1.28 -25.36 0.62
C ARG A 1 0.09 -25.99 0.79
N SER A 2 1.16 -25.21 0.96
CA SER A 2 2.35 -25.70 1.67
C SER A 2 2.31 -25.04 3.05
N SER A 3 1.79 -25.77 4.02
CA SER A 3 1.95 -25.44 5.42
C SER A 3 3.33 -25.94 5.83
N ASP A 4 4.38 -25.26 5.36
CA ASP A 4 5.69 -25.44 5.96
C ASP A 4 5.60 -24.78 7.34
N LEU A 5 5.47 -25.63 8.37
CA LEU A 5 5.45 -25.24 9.77
C LEU A 5 6.57 -24.23 10.03
N TRP A 6 6.25 -23.12 10.69
CA TRP A 6 7.23 -22.11 11.12
C TRP A 6 8.42 -22.73 11.89
N LEU A 7 8.19 -23.85 12.58
CA LEU A 7 9.19 -24.67 13.28
C LEU A 7 10.21 -25.35 12.35
N ALA A 8 9.90 -25.55 11.07
CA ALA A 8 10.82 -26.09 10.06
C ALA A 8 11.74 -25.01 9.47
N ASN A 9 11.51 -23.73 9.79
CA ASN A 9 12.41 -22.63 9.42
C ASN A 9 13.64 -22.65 10.35
N ALA A 10 14.50 -23.66 10.22
CA ALA A 10 15.72 -23.86 11.00
C ALA A 10 16.87 -22.93 10.54
N GLY A 11 16.55 -21.71 10.13
CA GLY A 11 17.58 -20.72 9.80
C GLY A 11 18.35 -20.33 11.06
N ALA A 12 19.69 -20.39 11.02
CA ALA A 12 20.56 -20.02 12.14
C ALA A 12 20.29 -18.60 12.71
N ARG A 13 19.59 -17.74 11.94
CA ARG A 13 19.09 -16.43 12.38
C ARG A 13 18.25 -16.46 13.66
N PHE A 14 17.51 -17.53 13.92
CA PHE A 14 16.70 -17.65 15.14
C PHE A 14 17.53 -18.02 16.38
N LEU A 15 18.75 -18.53 16.18
CA LEU A 15 19.70 -18.83 17.26
C LEU A 15 20.64 -17.65 17.55
N MET A 16 20.77 -16.67 16.65
CA MET A 16 21.69 -15.53 16.84
C MET A 16 21.50 -14.79 18.18
N PRO A 17 20.28 -14.51 18.67
CA PRO A 17 20.11 -13.86 19.97
C PRO A 17 20.59 -14.72 21.15
N ALA A 18 20.36 -16.04 21.09
CA ALA A 18 20.79 -16.97 22.14
C ALA A 18 22.31 -17.22 22.10
N LEU A 19 22.91 -17.21 20.91
CA LEU A 19 24.35 -17.39 20.69
C LEU A 19 25.18 -16.28 21.35
N LEU A 20 24.65 -15.05 21.45
CA LEU A 20 25.31 -13.97 22.19
C LEU A 20 25.49 -14.34 23.67
N PHE A 21 24.40 -14.75 24.34
CA PHE A 21 24.44 -15.13 25.76
C PHE A 21 25.25 -16.42 25.99
N ALA A 22 25.13 -17.39 25.09
CA ALA A 22 25.94 -18.60 25.12
C ALA A 22 27.44 -18.27 24.98
N GLY A 23 27.80 -17.33 24.10
CA GLY A 23 29.17 -16.85 23.94
C GLY A 23 29.73 -16.22 25.21
N VAL A 24 28.96 -15.34 25.86
CA VAL A 24 29.34 -14.73 27.14
C VAL A 24 29.50 -15.78 28.25
N ALA A 25 28.57 -16.73 28.35
CA ALA A 25 28.62 -17.80 29.34
C ALA A 25 29.84 -18.72 29.11
N MET A 26 30.14 -19.08 27.87
CA MET A 26 31.35 -19.84 27.52
C MET A 26 32.62 -19.07 27.84
N ALA A 27 32.67 -17.76 27.56
CA ALA A 27 33.84 -16.93 27.88
C ALA A 27 34.07 -16.79 29.39
N ALA A 28 33.00 -16.75 30.19
CA ALA A 28 33.07 -16.66 31.65
C ALA A 28 33.45 -17.99 32.33
N ALA A 29 33.04 -19.13 31.76
CA ALA A 29 33.27 -20.45 32.33
C ALA A 29 34.52 -21.16 31.78
N ALA A 30 34.99 -20.80 30.59
CA ALA A 30 36.11 -21.47 29.95
C ALA A 30 37.48 -21.03 30.49
N PRO A 31 38.46 -21.94 30.58
CA PRO A 31 39.84 -21.56 30.86
C PRO A 31 40.38 -20.66 29.74
N ARG A 32 41.30 -19.75 30.08
CA ARG A 32 41.83 -18.72 29.17
C ARG A 32 42.29 -19.26 27.81
N TRP A 33 42.95 -20.41 27.77
CA TRP A 33 43.44 -21.00 26.53
C TRP A 33 42.28 -21.46 25.61
N ALA A 34 41.18 -21.95 26.17
CA ALA A 34 40.01 -22.38 25.41
C ALA A 34 39.25 -21.15 24.86
N ALA A 35 39.15 -20.07 25.65
CA ALA A 35 38.60 -18.81 25.17
C ALA A 35 39.42 -18.25 23.99
N VAL A 36 40.75 -18.28 24.06
CA VAL A 36 41.64 -17.87 22.96
C VAL A 36 41.46 -18.77 21.74
N ALA A 37 41.33 -20.09 21.93
CA ALA A 37 41.09 -21.02 20.82
C ALA A 37 39.76 -20.74 20.12
N VAL A 38 38.68 -20.48 20.88
CA VAL A 38 37.35 -20.14 20.34
C VAL A 38 37.37 -18.82 19.58
N VAL A 39 38.00 -17.78 20.13
CA VAL A 39 38.13 -16.48 19.44
C VAL A 39 38.95 -16.62 18.16
N THR A 40 40.06 -17.37 18.20
CA THR A 40 40.87 -17.65 17.02
C THR A 40 40.07 -18.41 15.96
N LEU A 41 39.33 -19.44 16.37
CA LEU A 41 38.46 -20.20 15.46
C LEU A 41 37.37 -19.30 14.86
N HIS A 42 36.75 -18.45 15.66
CA HIS A 42 35.76 -17.49 15.18
C HIS A 42 36.36 -16.51 14.16
N ALA A 43 37.55 -15.96 14.44
CA ALA A 43 38.26 -15.07 13.53
C ALA A 43 38.59 -15.76 12.19
N VAL A 44 39.03 -17.02 12.23
CA VAL A 44 39.30 -17.82 11.02
C VAL A 44 38.02 -18.12 10.25
N LEU A 45 36.95 -18.54 10.92
CA LEU A 45 35.67 -18.87 10.28
C LEU A 45 34.95 -17.65 9.72
N SER A 46 35.13 -16.48 10.34
CA SER A 46 34.60 -15.19 9.88
C SER A 46 35.50 -14.49 8.85
N TRP A 47 36.66 -15.05 8.53
CA TRP A 47 37.53 -14.51 7.49
C TRP A 47 36.86 -14.63 6.11
N PRO A 48 36.86 -13.59 5.24
CA PRO A 48 36.11 -13.60 3.97
C PRO A 48 36.35 -14.84 3.10
N ALA A 49 37.62 -15.25 2.94
CA ALA A 49 37.98 -16.43 2.14
C ALA A 49 37.50 -17.77 2.74
N MET A 50 37.22 -17.81 4.05
CA MET A 50 36.62 -18.97 4.70
C MET A 50 35.10 -18.94 4.57
N VAL A 51 34.50 -17.76 4.77
CA VAL A 51 33.06 -17.52 4.59
C VAL A 51 32.60 -17.98 3.21
N ASP A 52 33.38 -17.72 2.16
CA ASP A 52 33.05 -18.15 0.79
C ASP A 52 32.92 -19.66 0.59
N LYS A 53 33.51 -20.47 1.48
CA LYS A 53 33.45 -21.94 1.37
C LYS A 53 32.13 -22.53 1.87
N TYR A 54 31.41 -21.81 2.73
CA TYR A 54 30.19 -22.33 3.37
C TYR A 54 28.98 -21.39 3.26
N ALA A 55 29.18 -20.11 2.98
CA ALA A 55 28.08 -19.17 2.83
C ALA A 55 27.38 -19.35 1.49
N ASN A 56 26.05 -19.25 1.50
CA ASN A 56 25.25 -19.21 0.28
C ASN A 56 25.75 -18.09 -0.65
N ALA A 57 25.79 -18.32 -1.96
CA ALA A 57 26.24 -17.33 -2.94
C ALA A 57 25.48 -15.99 -2.84
N GLY A 58 24.19 -16.01 -2.48
CA GLY A 58 23.37 -14.82 -2.25
C GLY A 58 23.46 -14.20 -0.85
N ALA A 59 24.28 -14.74 0.05
CA ALA A 59 24.45 -14.15 1.39
C ALA A 59 25.15 -12.79 1.30
N TRP A 60 24.58 -11.78 1.96
CA TRP A 60 25.16 -10.44 1.99
C TRP A 60 26.51 -10.45 2.73
N ARG A 61 27.58 -10.13 2.00
CA ARG A 61 28.95 -10.09 2.51
C ARG A 61 29.84 -9.25 1.60
N LEU A 62 30.98 -8.82 2.14
CA LEU A 62 32.07 -8.26 1.34
C LEU A 62 32.71 -9.38 0.51
N ARG A 63 32.61 -9.30 -0.82
CA ARG A 63 33.22 -10.26 -1.75
C ARG A 63 34.64 -9.87 -2.14
N GLU A 64 34.85 -8.57 -2.30
CA GLU A 64 36.12 -7.99 -2.69
C GLU A 64 36.32 -6.65 -2.00
N TRP A 65 37.57 -6.23 -1.90
CA TRP A 65 37.90 -4.88 -1.51
C TRP A 65 38.08 -4.03 -2.78
N PRO A 66 37.37 -2.90 -2.94
CA PRO A 66 37.37 -2.13 -4.18
C PRO A 66 38.62 -1.25 -4.30
N TRP A 67 39.81 -1.87 -4.33
CA TRP A 67 41.09 -1.17 -4.34
C TRP A 67 41.20 -0.15 -5.47
N ALA A 68 40.75 -0.50 -6.68
CA ALA A 68 40.77 0.40 -7.84
C ALA A 68 39.94 1.67 -7.63
N VAL A 69 38.85 1.61 -6.84
CA VAL A 69 38.06 2.80 -6.47
C VAL A 69 38.77 3.59 -5.39
N VAL A 70 39.30 2.91 -4.37
CA VAL A 70 40.02 3.55 -3.26
C VAL A 70 41.28 4.28 -3.72
N THR A 71 41.99 3.72 -4.71
CA THR A 71 43.19 4.33 -5.31
C THR A 71 42.88 5.31 -6.44
N GLY A 72 41.60 5.52 -6.77
CA GLY A 72 41.15 6.47 -7.78
C GLY A 72 41.39 6.03 -9.23
N GLN A 73 41.73 4.76 -9.47
CA GLN A 73 41.89 4.21 -10.83
C GLN A 73 40.55 4.08 -11.56
N VAL A 74 39.45 3.89 -10.83
CA VAL A 74 38.08 3.82 -11.35
C VAL A 74 37.23 4.84 -10.60
N ALA A 75 36.39 5.59 -11.32
CA ALA A 75 35.44 6.50 -10.71
C ALA A 75 34.42 5.73 -9.87
N LYS A 76 34.04 6.28 -8.72
CA LYS A 76 33.09 5.64 -7.79
C LYS A 76 31.77 5.32 -8.48
N GLU A 77 31.26 6.23 -9.30
CA GLU A 77 29.99 6.12 -10.01
C GLU A 77 30.00 4.95 -11.01
N ASP A 78 31.12 4.75 -11.70
CA ASP A 78 31.29 3.65 -12.66
C ASP A 78 31.30 2.30 -11.93
N TYR A 79 32.05 2.20 -10.82
CA TYR A 79 32.03 1.01 -9.99
C TYR A 79 30.63 0.68 -9.45
N LEU A 80 29.91 1.68 -8.94
CA LEU A 80 28.54 1.48 -8.45
C LEU A 80 27.58 1.07 -9.57
N ARG A 81 27.75 1.62 -10.78
CA ARG A 81 26.93 1.26 -11.95
C ARG A 81 27.12 -0.20 -12.38
N GLU A 82 28.30 -0.76 -12.15
CA GLU A 82 28.63 -2.17 -12.44
C GLU A 82 28.18 -3.11 -11.32
N GLN A 83 28.38 -2.74 -10.06
CA GLN A 83 28.16 -3.63 -8.92
C GLN A 83 26.73 -3.61 -8.38
N LEU A 84 26.02 -2.49 -8.55
CA LEU A 84 24.66 -2.31 -8.04
C LEU A 84 23.70 -2.13 -9.21
N TRP A 85 22.91 -3.17 -9.46
CA TRP A 85 21.92 -3.18 -10.55
C TRP A 85 20.92 -2.01 -10.47
N ASP A 86 20.52 -1.61 -9.26
CA ASP A 86 19.60 -0.48 -9.02
C ASP A 86 20.24 0.91 -9.09
N TYR A 87 21.58 1.01 -9.13
CA TYR A 87 22.27 2.29 -9.03
C TYR A 87 21.92 3.23 -10.18
N ARG A 88 21.74 2.69 -11.39
CA ARG A 88 21.31 3.47 -12.56
C ARG A 88 19.95 4.13 -12.35
N THR A 89 19.03 3.47 -11.65
CA THR A 89 17.72 4.03 -11.33
C THR A 89 17.83 5.15 -10.31
N ALA A 90 18.65 4.99 -9.27
CA ALA A 90 18.90 6.05 -8.30
C ALA A 90 19.64 7.25 -8.93
N GLU A 91 20.60 7.00 -9.80
CA GLU A 91 21.31 8.03 -10.56
C GLU A 91 20.37 8.81 -11.49
N MET A 92 19.46 8.12 -12.20
CA MET A 92 18.42 8.76 -13.02
C MET A 92 17.57 9.71 -12.17
N VAL A 93 17.12 9.26 -11.00
CA VAL A 93 16.31 10.11 -10.10
C VAL A 93 17.12 11.31 -9.61
N ARG A 94 18.36 11.10 -9.17
CA ARG A 94 19.25 12.17 -8.69
C ARG A 94 19.49 13.26 -9.73
N GLN A 95 19.55 12.89 -11.02
CA GLN A 95 19.79 13.83 -12.12
C GLN A 95 18.55 14.61 -12.54
N GLN A 96 17.35 14.04 -12.36
CA GLN A 96 16.10 14.56 -12.94
C GLN A 96 15.18 15.20 -11.91
N VAL A 97 15.19 14.73 -10.66
CA VAL A 97 14.30 15.21 -9.60
C VAL A 97 15.02 16.26 -8.76
N PRO A 98 14.47 17.48 -8.62
CA PRO A 98 15.04 18.50 -7.75
C PRO A 98 15.17 17.99 -6.30
N PRO A 99 16.22 18.37 -5.55
CA PRO A 99 16.43 17.90 -4.16
C PRO A 99 15.27 18.23 -3.20
N ASP A 100 14.56 19.34 -3.44
CA ASP A 100 13.44 19.79 -2.60
C ASP A 100 12.09 19.18 -3.01
N ASP A 101 12.03 18.46 -4.13
CA ASP A 101 10.82 17.77 -4.57
C ASP A 101 10.73 16.37 -3.95
N HIS A 102 9.49 15.90 -3.79
CA HIS A 102 9.20 14.56 -3.29
C HIS A 102 8.65 13.66 -4.39
N LEU A 103 8.94 12.36 -4.26
CA LEU A 103 8.53 11.35 -5.23
C LEU A 103 7.81 10.16 -4.57
N LEU A 104 6.86 9.57 -5.29
CA LEU A 104 6.30 8.27 -4.95
C LEU A 104 7.23 7.17 -5.48
N ASP A 105 7.75 6.34 -4.58
CA ASP A 105 8.69 5.29 -4.91
C ASP A 105 8.02 3.92 -4.97
N LEU A 106 7.46 3.60 -6.15
CA LEU A 106 6.91 2.27 -6.43
C LEU A 106 7.98 1.24 -6.78
N TYR A 107 9.25 1.67 -6.95
CA TYR A 107 10.35 0.83 -7.39
C TYR A 107 11.10 0.17 -6.22
N SER A 108 11.17 0.87 -5.08
CA SER A 108 12.08 0.62 -3.95
C SER A 108 13.51 1.06 -4.25
N LEU A 109 13.69 2.35 -4.53
CA LEU A 109 14.98 2.98 -4.80
C LEU A 109 15.97 2.76 -3.65
N PRO A 110 17.27 2.60 -3.96
CA PRO A 110 18.31 2.71 -2.95
C PRO A 110 18.52 4.20 -2.63
N SER A 111 17.71 4.72 -1.69
CA SER A 111 17.59 6.15 -1.35
C SER A 111 18.93 6.82 -0.96
N ALA A 112 19.87 6.05 -0.42
CA ALA A 112 21.23 6.52 -0.12
C ALA A 112 21.99 7.06 -1.34
N TYR A 113 21.61 6.64 -2.56
CA TYR A 113 22.27 7.06 -3.81
C TYR A 113 21.44 8.03 -4.65
N SER A 114 20.12 8.13 -4.42
CA SER A 114 19.25 9.03 -5.18
C SER A 114 19.31 10.48 -4.69
N GLY A 115 19.61 10.69 -3.39
CA GLY A 115 19.63 12.03 -2.79
C GLY A 115 18.25 12.68 -2.66
N VAL A 116 17.17 11.94 -2.97
CA VAL A 116 15.79 12.42 -2.89
C VAL A 116 15.00 11.57 -1.90
N ALA A 117 14.33 12.24 -0.98
CA ALA A 117 13.42 11.59 -0.04
C ALA A 117 12.12 11.20 -0.75
N GLY A 118 11.91 9.89 -0.93
CA GLY A 118 10.69 9.34 -1.51
C GLY A 118 9.75 8.76 -0.46
N VAL A 119 8.44 8.80 -0.75
CA VAL A 119 7.45 7.97 -0.06
C VAL A 119 7.51 6.59 -0.69
N GLY A 120 8.18 5.65 -0.03
CA GLY A 120 8.49 4.33 -0.59
C GLY A 120 7.85 3.16 0.16
N SER A 121 8.26 1.95 -0.26
CA SER A 121 7.69 0.66 0.14
C SER A 121 7.95 0.20 1.58
N LEU A 122 8.70 0.97 2.38
CA LEU A 122 8.70 0.76 3.82
C LEU A 122 7.29 1.02 4.34
N PRO A 123 6.71 0.12 5.16
CA PRO A 123 5.28 0.09 5.44
C PRO A 123 4.84 1.42 6.04
N SER A 124 4.20 2.24 5.21
CA SER A 124 3.65 3.53 5.56
C SER A 124 2.25 3.59 4.97
N VAL A 125 1.29 3.98 5.81
CA VAL A 125 -0.12 4.08 5.41
C VAL A 125 -0.29 4.93 4.14
N PRO A 126 0.38 6.10 3.97
CA PRO A 126 0.25 6.88 2.74
C PRO A 126 0.72 6.14 1.48
N PHE A 127 1.80 5.37 1.58
CA PHE A 127 2.30 4.59 0.43
C PHE A 127 1.31 3.51 0.03
N ASP A 128 0.88 2.66 0.98
CA ASP A 128 -0.05 1.56 0.71
C ASP A 128 -1.34 2.06 0.09
N GLN A 129 -1.83 3.18 0.59
CA GLN A 129 -3.01 3.86 0.11
C GLN A 129 -2.88 4.38 -1.33
N MET A 130 -1.78 5.06 -1.66
CA MET A 130 -1.52 5.52 -3.03
C MET A 130 -1.29 4.34 -3.97
N ALA A 131 -0.54 3.33 -3.54
CA ALA A 131 -0.25 2.16 -4.33
C ALA A 131 -1.52 1.34 -4.66
N ASP A 132 -2.42 1.13 -3.69
CA ASP A 132 -3.70 0.42 -3.93
C ASP A 132 -4.63 1.25 -4.83
N THR A 133 -4.73 2.57 -4.61
CA THR A 133 -5.49 3.50 -5.48
C THR A 133 -5.00 3.46 -6.93
N LEU A 134 -3.68 3.53 -7.14
CA LEU A 134 -3.07 3.42 -8.47
C LEU A 134 -3.24 2.02 -9.07
N ALA A 135 -3.16 0.97 -8.26
CA ALA A 135 -3.40 -0.40 -8.71
C ALA A 135 -4.84 -0.60 -9.19
N LEU A 136 -5.83 -0.04 -8.48
CA LEU A 136 -7.25 -0.06 -8.87
C LEU A 136 -7.45 0.62 -10.23
N ALA A 137 -6.86 1.81 -10.42
CA ALA A 137 -6.95 2.54 -11.69
C ALA A 137 -6.16 1.89 -12.85
N ALA A 138 -5.13 1.10 -12.52
CA ALA A 138 -4.32 0.34 -13.49
C ALA A 138 -4.98 -0.99 -13.90
N ALA A 139 -5.84 -1.55 -13.05
CA ALA A 139 -6.52 -2.79 -13.34
C ALA A 139 -7.51 -2.63 -14.51
N PRO A 140 -7.81 -3.72 -15.26
CA PRO A 140 -9.06 -3.80 -16.01
C PRO A 140 -10.18 -3.41 -15.06
N ARG A 141 -11.11 -2.58 -15.55
CA ARG A 141 -12.21 -2.10 -14.73
C ARG A 141 -12.89 -3.29 -14.03
N PRO A 142 -13.41 -3.12 -12.80
CA PRO A 142 -14.41 -4.05 -12.31
C PRO A 142 -15.51 -4.17 -13.38
N GLU A 143 -16.13 -5.36 -13.49
CA GLU A 143 -17.18 -5.64 -14.48
C GLU A 143 -18.25 -4.53 -14.47
N SER A 144 -18.55 -3.99 -13.27
CA SER A 144 -19.30 -2.74 -13.08
C SER A 144 -18.88 -1.99 -11.81
N LEU A 145 -19.03 -0.66 -11.83
CA LEU A 145 -19.22 0.14 -10.61
C LEU A 145 -20.70 0.47 -10.51
N ASP A 146 -21.32 0.10 -9.40
CA ASP A 146 -22.75 0.20 -9.20
C ASP A 146 -23.06 1.13 -8.02
N ARG A 147 -24.07 1.99 -8.19
CA ARG A 147 -24.61 2.82 -7.12
C ARG A 147 -25.86 2.17 -6.56
N GLN A 148 -25.79 1.77 -5.29
CA GLN A 148 -26.96 1.45 -4.50
C GLN A 148 -27.58 2.75 -3.99
N THR A 149 -28.87 2.96 -4.23
CA THR A 149 -29.63 4.05 -3.62
C THR A 149 -30.74 3.46 -2.76
N CYS A 150 -30.73 3.77 -1.47
CA CYS A 150 -31.79 3.39 -0.54
C CYS A 150 -32.62 4.63 -0.21
N ARG A 151 -33.91 4.64 -0.57
CA ARG A 151 -34.85 5.75 -0.35
C ARG A 151 -35.91 5.38 0.68
N PHE A 152 -36.03 6.17 1.74
CA PHE A 152 -36.91 5.91 2.87
C PHE A 152 -37.64 7.19 3.31
N PRO A 153 -38.73 7.11 4.10
CA PRO A 153 -39.39 8.29 4.63
C PRO A 153 -38.42 9.20 5.40
N LEU A 154 -38.57 10.51 5.27
CA LEU A 154 -37.72 11.50 5.93
C LEU A 154 -37.61 11.22 7.44
N VAL A 155 -36.39 10.98 7.93
CA VAL A 155 -36.11 10.64 9.32
C VAL A 155 -34.82 11.31 9.80
N PHE A 156 -34.78 11.68 11.08
CA PHE A 156 -33.56 12.14 11.73
C PHE A 156 -32.74 10.94 12.22
N LEU A 157 -31.54 10.77 11.68
CA LEU A 157 -30.64 9.67 12.02
C LEU A 157 -29.40 10.19 12.75
N ARG A 158 -28.95 9.45 13.78
CA ARG A 158 -27.67 9.66 14.46
C ARG A 158 -26.52 9.00 13.71
N ALA A 159 -26.79 7.91 13.01
CA ALA A 159 -25.81 7.17 12.23
C ALA A 159 -26.46 6.42 11.08
N VAL A 160 -25.66 6.06 10.10
CA VAL A 160 -26.01 5.14 9.00
C VAL A 160 -24.91 4.11 8.89
N ARG A 161 -25.28 2.86 8.60
CA ARG A 161 -24.30 1.82 8.27
C ARG A 161 -24.76 0.92 7.14
N TRP A 162 -23.79 0.46 6.36
CA TRP A 162 -23.90 -0.69 5.48
C TRP A 162 -23.31 -1.89 6.21
N ARG A 163 -24.04 -3.00 6.27
CA ARG A 163 -23.65 -4.20 7.00
C ARG A 163 -23.83 -5.44 6.14
N LEU A 164 -22.82 -6.30 6.10
CA LEU A 164 -22.93 -7.60 5.42
C LEU A 164 -23.91 -8.52 6.14
N LEU A 165 -24.75 -9.17 5.35
CA LEU A 165 -25.74 -10.12 5.83
C LEU A 165 -25.25 -11.57 5.80
N ASP A 166 -24.26 -11.87 4.96
CA ASP A 166 -23.62 -13.19 4.85
C ASP A 166 -22.09 -12.99 4.73
N ASP A 167 -21.33 -14.06 4.93
CA ASP A 167 -19.90 -14.11 4.58
C ASP A 167 -19.69 -13.79 3.10
N PHE A 168 -18.76 -12.88 2.81
CA PHE A 168 -18.34 -12.54 1.46
C PHE A 168 -16.89 -13.01 1.21
N PRO A 169 -16.67 -13.96 0.28
CA PRO A 169 -15.37 -14.60 0.09
C PRO A 169 -14.32 -13.72 -0.60
N LEU A 170 -14.71 -12.53 -1.06
CA LEU A 170 -13.86 -11.57 -1.75
C LEU A 170 -13.72 -10.29 -0.92
N ARG A 171 -12.87 -9.38 -1.40
CA ARG A 171 -12.78 -8.01 -0.88
C ARG A 171 -14.12 -7.30 -1.04
N TRP A 172 -14.71 -6.89 0.07
CA TRP A 172 -15.84 -5.96 0.05
C TRP A 172 -15.29 -4.53 0.13
N SER A 173 -15.81 -3.65 -0.72
CA SER A 173 -15.35 -2.26 -0.84
C SER A 173 -16.51 -1.31 -1.08
N ILE A 174 -16.39 -0.10 -0.53
CA ILE A 174 -17.26 1.04 -0.82
C ILE A 174 -16.36 2.15 -1.37
N GLN A 175 -16.57 2.54 -2.62
CA GLN A 175 -15.84 3.65 -3.23
C GLN A 175 -16.29 4.98 -2.66
N GLU A 176 -17.61 5.18 -2.54
CA GLU A 176 -18.17 6.45 -2.07
C GLU A 176 -19.52 6.21 -1.38
N ALA A 177 -19.78 6.93 -0.29
CA ALA A 177 -21.00 6.89 0.48
C ALA A 177 -21.53 8.32 0.65
N THR A 178 -22.73 8.58 0.13
CA THR A 178 -23.34 9.91 0.18
C THR A 178 -24.70 9.88 0.88
N PHE A 179 -25.04 11.00 1.52
CA PHE A 179 -26.22 11.13 2.38
C PHE A 179 -27.06 12.29 1.88
N HIS A 180 -28.37 12.13 1.74
CA HIS A 180 -29.21 13.08 1.02
C HIS A 180 -30.46 13.50 1.80
N TYR A 181 -30.86 14.74 1.55
CA TYR A 181 -32.16 15.30 1.92
C TYR A 181 -32.79 15.96 0.70
N GLY A 182 -33.85 15.34 0.18
CA GLY A 182 -34.45 15.69 -1.09
C GLY A 182 -33.46 15.52 -2.23
N GLN A 183 -33.13 16.62 -2.91
CA GLN A 183 -32.15 16.65 -4.01
C GLN A 183 -30.75 17.11 -3.56
N HIS A 184 -30.55 17.34 -2.26
CA HIS A 184 -29.31 17.92 -1.74
C HIS A 184 -28.50 16.87 -0.98
N GLU A 185 -27.25 16.71 -1.40
CA GLU A 185 -26.25 15.95 -0.66
C GLU A 185 -25.85 16.70 0.62
N ARG A 186 -25.66 15.95 1.70
CA ARG A 186 -25.11 16.45 2.96
C ARG A 186 -23.59 16.43 2.87
N PRO A 187 -22.93 17.60 2.97
CA PRO A 187 -21.49 17.65 2.92
C PRO A 187 -20.89 16.86 4.10
N VAL A 188 -19.88 16.05 3.80
CA VAL A 188 -19.14 15.30 4.80
C VAL A 188 -18.47 16.26 5.78
N SER A 189 -18.66 16.03 7.07
CA SER A 189 -18.04 16.85 8.12
C SER A 189 -16.88 16.12 8.78
N ARG A 190 -15.79 16.85 9.04
CA ARG A 190 -14.65 16.37 9.84
C ARG A 190 -15.03 15.99 11.29
N SER A 191 -16.20 16.42 11.76
CA SER A 191 -16.73 16.07 13.08
C SER A 191 -17.51 14.76 13.11
N TRP A 192 -17.74 14.11 11.95
CA TRP A 192 -18.37 12.80 11.89
C TRP A 192 -17.38 11.72 12.37
N LEU A 193 -17.91 10.69 13.01
CA LEU A 193 -17.12 9.53 13.42
C LEU A 193 -17.35 8.40 12.42
N LEU A 194 -16.27 8.00 11.75
CA LEU A 194 -16.27 6.93 10.78
C LEU A 194 -15.78 5.66 11.46
N LYS A 195 -16.54 4.58 11.35
CA LYS A 195 -16.19 3.27 11.89
C LYS A 195 -16.33 2.24 10.79
N ALA A 196 -15.42 1.29 10.76
CA ALA A 196 -15.54 0.18 9.84
C ALA A 196 -14.88 -1.07 10.43
N ALA A 197 -15.39 -2.22 10.06
CA ALA A 197 -14.83 -3.51 10.43
C ALA A 197 -14.80 -4.42 9.18
N PRO A 198 -13.71 -5.17 8.95
CA PRO A 198 -12.52 -5.31 9.81
C PRO A 198 -11.44 -4.22 9.65
N ALA A 199 -11.56 -3.30 8.69
CA ALA A 199 -10.51 -2.33 8.35
C ALA A 199 -10.86 -0.88 8.74
N PRO A 200 -10.72 -0.47 10.00
CA PRO A 200 -11.13 0.87 10.45
C PRO A 200 -10.23 2.00 9.89
N GLN A 201 -8.97 1.72 9.59
CA GLN A 201 -7.97 2.73 9.24
C GLN A 201 -8.25 3.47 7.93
N ASP A 202 -8.97 2.84 7.01
CA ASP A 202 -9.27 3.37 5.68
C ASP A 202 -10.70 3.91 5.58
N ALA A 203 -11.45 3.98 6.69
CA ALA A 203 -12.84 4.41 6.67
C ALA A 203 -13.08 5.81 6.04
N PRO A 204 -12.20 6.81 6.18
CA PRO A 204 -12.36 8.10 5.50
C PRO A 204 -12.44 8.02 3.97
N ARG A 205 -11.91 6.96 3.34
CA ARG A 205 -11.82 6.83 1.88
C ARG A 205 -13.15 6.58 1.18
N ALA A 206 -14.18 6.15 1.92
CA ALA A 206 -15.51 5.99 1.34
C ALA A 206 -16.36 7.27 1.40
N VAL A 207 -15.80 8.40 1.85
CA VAL A 207 -16.51 9.70 1.96
C VAL A 207 -15.60 10.86 1.55
N ASP A 208 -14.57 10.59 0.74
CA ASP A 208 -13.56 11.58 0.33
C ASP A 208 -13.87 12.23 -1.04
N GLY A 209 -14.94 11.79 -1.71
CA GLY A 209 -15.36 12.30 -3.01
C GLY A 209 -14.52 11.79 -4.17
N ASN A 210 -13.72 10.74 -3.99
CA ASN A 210 -12.83 10.20 -4.99
C ASN A 210 -13.17 8.74 -5.32
N LEU A 211 -13.80 8.48 -6.47
CA LEU A 211 -14.15 7.11 -6.90
C LEU A 211 -12.94 6.20 -7.17
N ALA A 212 -11.71 6.73 -7.24
CA ALA A 212 -10.49 5.94 -7.34
C ALA A 212 -9.99 5.44 -5.99
N THR A 213 -10.42 6.05 -4.89
CA THR A 213 -10.20 5.54 -3.53
C THR A 213 -11.38 4.68 -3.11
N ALA A 214 -11.19 3.89 -2.06
CA ALA A 214 -12.25 3.12 -1.45
C ALA A 214 -11.86 2.77 -0.02
N TRP A 215 -12.87 2.60 0.83
CA TRP A 215 -12.72 1.73 1.99
C TRP A 215 -12.88 0.27 1.54
N HIS A 216 -12.11 -0.66 2.11
CA HIS A 216 -12.30 -2.09 1.85
C HIS A 216 -11.74 -3.02 2.92
N THR A 217 -12.20 -4.27 2.91
CA THR A 217 -11.83 -5.31 3.89
C THR A 217 -10.46 -5.96 3.69
N TRP A 218 -9.68 -5.53 2.68
CA TRP A 218 -8.38 -6.08 2.24
C TRP A 218 -8.43 -7.52 1.69
N THR A 219 -9.09 -8.43 2.40
CA THR A 219 -9.33 -9.84 2.06
C THR A 219 -10.84 -10.14 2.11
N SER A 220 -11.24 -11.37 2.45
CA SER A 220 -12.65 -11.74 2.66
C SER A 220 -13.30 -10.92 3.79
N ALA A 221 -14.60 -10.70 3.70
CA ALA A 221 -15.37 -9.99 4.71
C ALA A 221 -16.37 -10.95 5.38
N PRO A 222 -16.26 -11.22 6.70
CA PRO A 222 -17.23 -12.06 7.39
C PRO A 222 -18.61 -11.39 7.52
N GLU A 223 -19.64 -12.20 7.76
CA GLU A 223 -20.97 -11.73 8.16
C GLU A 223 -20.86 -10.68 9.29
N GLY A 224 -21.65 -9.62 9.20
CA GLY A 224 -21.65 -8.54 10.18
C GLY A 224 -20.52 -7.52 10.01
N SER A 225 -19.58 -7.71 9.08
CA SER A 225 -18.68 -6.63 8.64
C SER A 225 -19.50 -5.39 8.26
N PHE A 226 -19.00 -4.20 8.56
CA PHE A 226 -19.76 -2.97 8.35
C PHE A 226 -18.89 -1.76 8.00
N TYR A 227 -19.54 -0.79 7.37
CA TYR A 227 -19.09 0.59 7.23
C TYR A 227 -20.15 1.51 7.85
N GLU A 228 -19.77 2.33 8.82
CA GLU A 228 -20.66 3.15 9.64
C GLU A 228 -20.19 4.61 9.67
N VAL A 229 -21.14 5.52 9.49
CA VAL A 229 -20.97 6.95 9.66
C VAL A 229 -21.88 7.41 10.79
N ARG A 230 -21.28 7.92 11.87
CA ARG A 230 -22.01 8.58 12.96
C ARG A 230 -21.91 10.09 12.80
N PHE A 231 -23.05 10.74 12.71
CA PHE A 231 -23.12 12.18 12.54
C PHE A 231 -22.86 12.89 13.87
N ALA A 232 -22.24 14.08 13.80
CA ALA A 232 -21.98 14.90 14.98
C ALA A 232 -23.28 15.42 15.64
N ARG A 233 -24.33 15.58 14.84
CA ARG A 233 -25.69 15.90 15.25
C ARG A 233 -26.64 15.09 14.37
N PRO A 234 -27.83 14.72 14.86
CA PRO A 234 -28.81 14.01 14.04
C PRO A 234 -29.05 14.73 12.71
N GLN A 235 -28.97 14.00 11.60
CA GLN A 235 -29.17 14.54 10.25
C GLN A 235 -30.55 14.12 9.74
N PRO A 236 -31.35 15.06 9.19
CA PRO A 236 -32.54 14.69 8.45
C PRO A 236 -32.12 14.12 7.09
N LEU A 237 -32.49 12.87 6.84
CA LEU A 237 -32.18 12.14 5.62
C LEU A 237 -33.44 11.44 5.09
N ASP A 238 -33.55 11.34 3.78
CA ASP A 238 -34.56 10.54 3.07
C ASP A 238 -33.94 9.56 2.08
N SER A 239 -32.63 9.67 1.82
CA SER A 239 -31.91 8.66 1.08
C SER A 239 -30.42 8.63 1.42
N VAL A 240 -29.83 7.46 1.22
CA VAL A 240 -28.39 7.24 1.28
C VAL A 240 -27.96 6.44 0.07
N GLN A 241 -26.73 6.66 -0.37
CA GLN A 241 -26.16 6.00 -1.52
C GLN A 241 -24.80 5.43 -1.19
N ALA A 242 -24.46 4.31 -1.81
CA ALA A 242 -23.12 3.75 -1.79
C ALA A 242 -22.73 3.28 -3.19
N VAL A 243 -21.52 3.64 -3.63
CA VAL A 243 -20.91 3.12 -4.84
C VAL A 243 -20.04 1.93 -4.46
N MET A 244 -20.31 0.79 -5.09
CA MET A 244 -19.66 -0.49 -4.84
C MET A 244 -19.39 -1.20 -6.16
N PRO A 245 -18.32 -2.02 -6.28
CA PRO A 245 -18.07 -2.80 -7.48
C PRO A 245 -18.98 -4.04 -7.53
N ASN A 246 -19.50 -4.34 -8.72
CA ASN A 246 -20.22 -5.59 -9.04
C ASN A 246 -21.41 -5.91 -8.13
N LEU A 247 -22.19 -4.91 -7.70
CA LEU A 247 -23.34 -5.09 -6.81
C LEU A 247 -24.53 -5.77 -7.52
N ARG A 248 -24.78 -5.46 -8.80
CA ARG A 248 -25.94 -6.00 -9.54
C ARG A 248 -25.97 -7.52 -9.66
N GLY A 249 -24.83 -8.20 -9.51
CA GLY A 249 -24.73 -9.65 -9.55
C GLY A 249 -25.37 -10.39 -8.36
N GLY A 250 -25.87 -9.68 -7.34
CA GLY A 250 -26.61 -10.25 -6.21
C GLY A 250 -25.78 -11.11 -5.25
N ARG A 251 -24.47 -11.26 -5.50
CA ARG A 251 -23.53 -12.00 -4.64
C ARG A 251 -23.25 -11.28 -3.33
N LEU A 252 -23.25 -9.96 -3.36
CA LEU A 252 -23.00 -9.10 -2.21
C LEU A 252 -24.33 -8.74 -1.55
N LYS A 253 -24.59 -9.27 -0.35
CA LYS A 253 -25.81 -8.99 0.41
C LYS A 253 -25.52 -7.98 1.52
N VAL A 254 -25.98 -6.75 1.33
CA VAL A 254 -25.74 -5.63 2.24
C VAL A 254 -27.08 -5.09 2.74
N ALA A 255 -27.23 -5.00 4.06
CA ALA A 255 -28.29 -4.24 4.69
C ALA A 255 -27.84 -2.80 4.92
N VAL A 256 -28.75 -1.86 4.68
CA VAL A 256 -28.60 -0.46 5.06
C VAL A 256 -29.44 -0.23 6.32
N GLU A 257 -28.80 0.28 7.36
CA GLU A 257 -29.39 0.49 8.68
C GLU A 257 -29.12 1.92 9.15
N GLY A 258 -30.06 2.51 9.87
CA GLY A 258 -29.96 3.83 10.47
C GLY A 258 -30.12 3.75 11.98
N GLN A 259 -29.37 4.56 12.73
CA GLN A 259 -29.58 4.71 14.16
C GLN A 259 -30.55 5.86 14.40
N ASN A 260 -31.71 5.58 15.01
CA ASN A 260 -32.72 6.60 15.32
C ASN A 260 -32.28 7.53 16.47
N LEU A 261 -33.16 8.43 16.90
CA LEU A 261 -32.87 9.37 17.99
C LEU A 261 -32.77 8.69 19.36
N ASP A 262 -33.43 7.55 19.54
CA ASP A 262 -33.44 6.75 20.77
C ASP A 262 -32.19 5.86 20.91
N GLY A 263 -31.43 5.69 19.83
CA GLY A 263 -30.20 4.90 19.79
C GLY A 263 -30.36 3.51 19.19
N ASP A 264 -31.56 3.13 18.77
CA ASP A 264 -31.84 1.84 18.15
C ASP A 264 -31.43 1.82 16.68
N TRP A 265 -30.85 0.70 16.27
CA TRP A 265 -30.59 0.42 14.85
C TRP A 265 -31.85 -0.12 14.19
N ILE A 266 -32.36 0.62 13.22
CA ILE A 266 -33.49 0.23 12.39
C ILE A 266 -33.03 -0.05 10.97
N ARG A 267 -33.63 -1.04 10.32
CA ARG A 267 -33.41 -1.27 8.89
C ARG A 267 -34.05 -0.11 8.12
N LEU A 268 -33.31 0.44 7.18
CA LEU A 268 -33.84 1.42 6.23
C LEU A 268 -34.48 0.62 5.09
N ASP A 269 -35.66 0.05 5.36
CA ASP A 269 -36.42 -0.83 4.45
C ASP A 269 -37.10 -0.07 3.30
N GLY A 270 -36.44 0.99 2.86
CA GLY A 270 -36.84 1.81 1.74
C GLY A 270 -36.74 1.12 0.39
N GLN A 271 -37.25 1.79 -0.65
CA GLN A 271 -37.01 1.36 -2.02
C GLN A 271 -35.50 1.36 -2.29
N GLN A 272 -34.96 0.20 -2.62
CA GLN A 272 -33.58 0.04 -3.03
C GLN A 272 -33.50 -0.05 -4.55
N ASP A 273 -32.68 0.80 -5.14
CA ASP A 273 -32.37 0.79 -6.55
C ASP A 273 -30.87 0.61 -6.75
N VAL A 274 -30.48 -0.12 -7.78
CA VAL A 274 -29.07 -0.33 -8.13
C VAL A 274 -28.85 0.07 -9.57
N GLU A 275 -28.04 1.10 -9.78
CA GLU A 275 -27.70 1.65 -11.09
C GLU A 275 -26.23 1.37 -11.42
N THR A 276 -25.95 0.81 -12.61
CA THR A 276 -24.57 0.70 -13.08
C THR A 276 -24.09 2.04 -13.61
N LEU A 277 -22.99 2.54 -13.06
CA LEU A 277 -22.42 3.82 -13.42
C LEU A 277 -21.64 3.73 -14.72
N THR A 278 -21.91 4.68 -15.61
CA THR A 278 -20.99 4.95 -16.73
C THR A 278 -19.78 5.71 -16.18
N THR A 279 -18.72 4.98 -15.87
CA THR A 279 -17.51 5.57 -15.30
C THR A 279 -16.50 5.94 -16.38
N ARG A 280 -15.84 7.09 -16.19
CA ARG A 280 -14.62 7.45 -16.93
C ARG A 280 -13.44 6.67 -16.32
N PRO A 281 -12.31 6.55 -17.04
CA PRO A 281 -11.11 5.96 -16.46
C PRO A 281 -10.67 6.76 -15.23
N LEU A 282 -10.56 6.09 -14.08
CA LEU A 282 -10.26 6.68 -12.75
C LEU A 282 -8.78 7.11 -12.56
N ARG A 283 -8.02 7.17 -13.66
CA ARG A 283 -6.56 7.36 -13.62
C ARG A 283 -6.17 8.76 -13.16
N ARG A 284 -6.93 9.77 -13.57
CA ARG A 284 -6.68 11.16 -13.14
C ARG A 284 -7.08 11.37 -11.70
N GLU A 285 -8.18 10.78 -11.27
CA GLU A 285 -8.66 10.78 -9.90
C GLU A 285 -7.67 10.06 -8.96
N ALA A 286 -7.04 8.97 -9.44
CA ALA A 286 -5.95 8.31 -8.72
C ALA A 286 -4.69 9.18 -8.61
N ILE A 287 -4.32 9.90 -9.67
CA ILE A 287 -3.17 10.84 -9.64
C ILE A 287 -3.48 12.07 -8.77
N ALA A 288 -4.73 12.50 -8.69
CA ALA A 288 -5.14 13.59 -7.80
C ALA A 288 -4.82 13.27 -6.32
N LEU A 289 -4.92 11.99 -5.90
CA LEU A 289 -4.48 11.57 -4.56
C LEU A 289 -2.98 11.76 -4.38
N VAL A 290 -2.17 11.36 -5.36
CA VAL A 290 -0.70 11.54 -5.32
C VAL A 290 -0.34 13.03 -5.24
N HIS A 291 -1.01 13.87 -6.03
CA HIS A 291 -0.84 15.32 -6.00
C HIS A 291 -1.28 15.93 -4.65
N HIS A 292 -2.37 15.44 -4.04
CA HIS A 292 -2.84 15.89 -2.72
C HIS A 292 -1.82 15.62 -1.60
N HIS A 293 -1.01 14.56 -1.74
CA HIS A 293 0.11 14.29 -0.86
C HIS A 293 1.36 15.15 -1.14
N GLY A 294 1.29 16.12 -2.06
CA GLY A 294 2.39 17.03 -2.39
C GLY A 294 3.49 16.39 -3.24
N LEU A 295 3.23 15.23 -3.83
CA LEU A 295 4.20 14.51 -4.66
C LEU A 295 4.06 14.95 -6.11
N LYS A 296 5.20 15.22 -6.77
CA LYS A 296 5.24 15.67 -8.17
C LYS A 296 5.83 14.65 -9.12
N TRP A 297 6.42 13.59 -8.57
CA TRP A 297 7.18 12.60 -9.30
C TRP A 297 6.75 11.19 -8.88
N ILE A 298 6.80 10.26 -9.83
CA ILE A 298 6.61 8.83 -9.58
C ILE A 298 7.74 8.09 -10.27
N VAL A 299 8.50 7.30 -9.50
CA VAL A 299 9.35 6.27 -10.11
C VAL A 299 8.60 4.95 -10.05
N ALA A 300 8.47 4.29 -11.20
CA ALA A 300 7.72 3.06 -11.30
C ALA A 300 8.56 1.94 -11.95
N PRO A 301 8.41 0.70 -11.46
CA PRO A 301 9.03 -0.46 -12.08
C PRO A 301 8.44 -0.75 -13.46
N ASP A 302 9.32 -1.09 -14.39
CA ASP A 302 9.00 -1.54 -15.75
C ASP A 302 9.27 -3.05 -15.88
N ARG A 303 8.72 -3.82 -14.94
CA ARG A 303 8.86 -5.28 -14.82
C ARG A 303 7.52 -5.91 -14.44
N GLU A 304 7.44 -7.22 -14.36
CA GLU A 304 6.17 -7.91 -14.02
C GLU A 304 5.87 -7.97 -12.53
N GLN A 305 6.92 -7.95 -11.70
CA GLN A 305 6.81 -8.15 -10.24
C GLN A 305 6.54 -6.84 -9.48
N GLY A 306 6.04 -6.98 -8.25
CA GLY A 306 5.74 -5.84 -7.38
C GLY A 306 4.72 -4.88 -8.00
N HIS A 307 5.01 -3.58 -7.94
CA HIS A 307 4.18 -2.53 -8.55
C HIS A 307 4.33 -2.41 -10.08
N GLY A 308 4.98 -3.38 -10.73
CA GLY A 308 5.28 -3.38 -12.16
C GLY A 308 4.06 -3.24 -13.07
N ARG A 309 2.91 -3.78 -12.63
CA ARG A 309 1.63 -3.59 -13.32
C ARG A 309 1.20 -2.12 -13.38
N ILE A 310 1.42 -1.36 -12.31
CA ILE A 310 1.12 0.08 -12.25
C ILE A 310 2.03 0.82 -13.23
N GLY A 311 3.35 0.57 -13.15
CA GLY A 311 4.33 1.21 -14.03
C GLY A 311 4.08 0.95 -15.52
N ARG A 312 3.75 -0.29 -15.90
CA ARG A 312 3.36 -0.61 -17.28
C ARG A 312 2.08 0.09 -17.72
N ALA A 313 1.07 0.15 -16.85
CA ALA A 313 -0.18 0.85 -17.15
C ALA A 313 0.02 2.36 -17.35
N MET A 314 0.94 2.98 -16.59
CA MET A 314 1.37 4.37 -16.79
C MET A 314 2.11 4.52 -18.12
N ALA A 315 3.10 3.65 -18.38
CA ALA A 315 3.91 3.68 -19.60
C ALA A 315 3.10 3.52 -20.90
N MET A 316 2.03 2.71 -20.88
CA MET A 316 1.19 2.51 -22.06
C MET A 316 0.41 3.76 -22.47
N ALA A 317 0.02 4.61 -21.52
CA ALA A 317 -0.76 5.81 -21.80
C ALA A 317 -0.52 6.92 -20.75
N PRO A 318 0.69 7.51 -20.67
CA PRO A 318 1.02 8.47 -19.61
C PRO A 318 0.05 9.65 -19.52
N GLU A 319 -0.42 10.15 -20.66
CA GLU A 319 -1.35 11.28 -20.72
C GLU A 319 -2.73 10.97 -20.14
N ALA A 320 -3.16 9.70 -20.19
CA ALA A 320 -4.41 9.26 -19.59
C ALA A 320 -4.35 9.31 -18.05
N TRP A 321 -3.14 9.26 -17.48
CA TRP A 321 -2.87 9.48 -16.07
C TRP A 321 -2.55 10.95 -15.76
N GLY A 322 -2.33 11.80 -16.76
CA GLY A 322 -1.82 13.15 -16.52
C GLY A 322 -0.32 13.17 -16.17
N LEU A 323 0.44 12.25 -16.76
CA LEU A 323 1.87 12.09 -16.54
C LEU A 323 2.68 12.44 -17.78
N VAL A 324 3.94 12.83 -17.57
CA VAL A 324 4.99 12.92 -18.59
C VAL A 324 6.11 11.97 -18.20
N GLU A 325 6.49 11.06 -19.10
CA GLU A 325 7.71 10.26 -18.91
C GLU A 325 8.92 11.17 -19.15
N VAL A 326 9.78 11.33 -18.14
CA VAL A 326 10.94 12.21 -18.19
C VAL A 326 12.22 11.44 -18.48
N ALA A 327 12.34 10.23 -17.91
CA ALA A 327 13.50 9.39 -18.11
C ALA A 327 13.16 7.91 -17.94
N ARG A 328 14.01 7.05 -18.49
CA ARG A 328 13.90 5.59 -18.40
C ARG A 328 15.28 4.97 -18.35
N VAL A 329 15.40 3.94 -17.51
CA VAL A 329 16.54 3.02 -17.47
C VAL A 329 16.01 1.59 -17.50
N GLU A 330 16.91 0.61 -17.58
CA GLU A 330 16.51 -0.80 -17.55
C GLU A 330 15.70 -1.11 -16.28
N GLY A 331 14.45 -1.56 -16.47
CA GLY A 331 13.57 -1.95 -15.38
C GLY A 331 12.87 -0.82 -14.62
N ALA A 332 13.09 0.46 -14.93
CA ALA A 332 12.46 1.59 -14.24
C ALA A 332 12.14 2.77 -15.15
N ARG A 333 11.06 3.47 -14.82
CA ARG A 333 10.61 4.71 -15.50
C ARG A 333 10.37 5.80 -14.48
N LEU A 334 10.73 7.02 -14.85
CA LEU A 334 10.46 8.22 -14.06
C LEU A 334 9.41 9.07 -14.76
N PHE A 335 8.33 9.35 -14.02
CA PHE A 335 7.23 10.19 -14.46
C PHE A 335 7.17 11.47 -13.63
N ARG A 336 6.83 12.57 -14.29
CA ARG A 336 6.42 13.82 -13.66
C ARG A 336 4.91 13.99 -13.81
N LEU A 337 4.24 14.42 -12.75
CA LEU A 337 2.83 14.81 -12.79
C LEU A 337 2.69 16.11 -13.59
N ARG A 338 1.67 16.19 -14.45
CA ARG A 338 1.24 17.45 -15.07
C ARG A 338 0.42 18.24 -14.04
N ASP A 339 0.62 19.55 -14.04
CA ASP A 339 -0.18 20.50 -13.24
C ASP A 339 -1.64 20.55 -13.74
#